data_AF-A0A076LIJ5-F1
#
_entry.id   AF-A0A076LIJ5-F1
#
_cell.length_a   1.000
_cell.length_b   1.000
_cell.length_c   1.000
_cell.angle_alpha   90.00
_cell.angle_beta   90.00
_cell.angle_gamma   90.00
#
_symmetry.space_group_name_H-M   'P 1'
#
loop_
_entity.id
_entity.type
_entity.pdbx_description
1 polymer ?
#
loop_
_entity_poly.entity_id
_entity_poly.type
_entity_poly.pdbx_seq_one_letter_code
_entity_poly.pdbx_strand_id
1 'polypeptide(L)'
;MEDKVREIRGKILDVFVIMLIIYLAIVTYTYLQTNILYNLYFIKTNMQTILGILGIILILLYIPRLKITVYNLYKKLYFSIKSFSLGQKFVLIAIILIIYSAIFLIKNNENYANAVAILSYYFLIFGVLNEFVDYVLEEKINDKINIIKTFTSLILLGVVIHYTNDIKYYFKYLYILIFIIALIYIPMKLNILRKEKNGG
;
A
#
# COMPACT_ATOMS: atom_id res chain seq x y z
N MET A 1 13.46 23.70 7.38
CA MET A 1 12.81 22.46 7.94
C MET A 1 11.35 22.72 8.24
N GLU A 2 11.04 23.86 8.85
CA GLU A 2 9.67 24.29 9.16
C GLU A 2 8.75 24.36 7.94
N ASP A 3 9.25 24.85 6.79
CA ASP A 3 8.47 24.92 5.55
C ASP A 3 8.06 23.53 5.03
N LYS A 4 8.95 22.54 5.11
CA LYS A 4 8.65 21.15 4.69
C LYS A 4 7.65 20.47 5.62
N VAL A 5 7.76 20.71 6.93
CA VAL A 5 6.77 20.22 7.91
C VAL A 5 5.41 20.86 7.65
N ARG A 6 5.38 22.17 7.36
CA ARG A 6 4.17 22.91 7.02
C ARG A 6 3.52 22.38 5.73
N GLU A 7 4.31 22.07 4.71
CA GLU A 7 3.83 21.48 3.45
C GLU A 7 3.20 20.10 3.68
N ILE A 8 3.90 19.20 4.38
CA ILE A 8 3.38 17.85 4.69
C ILE A 8 2.10 17.94 5.52
N ARG A 9 2.08 18.81 6.53
CA ARG A 9 0.90 19.05 7.35
C ARG A 9 -0.28 19.53 6.51
N GLY A 10 -0.05 20.45 5.56
CA GLY A 10 -1.07 20.91 4.62
C GLY A 10 -1.65 19.75 3.81
N LYS A 11 -0.80 18.94 3.16
CA LYS A 11 -1.23 17.78 2.38
C LYS A 11 -2.03 16.76 3.21
N ILE A 12 -1.58 16.46 4.44
CA ILE A 12 -2.30 15.54 5.33
C ILE A 12 -3.65 16.12 5.74
N LEU A 13 -3.72 17.44 6.02
CA LEU A 13 -4.95 18.12 6.37
C LEU A 13 -5.96 18.08 5.21
N ASP A 14 -5.51 18.36 3.98
CA ASP A 14 -6.36 18.31 2.79
C ASP A 14 -6.94 16.91 2.59
N VAL A 15 -6.11 15.87 2.69
CA VAL A 15 -6.55 14.47 2.61
C VAL A 15 -7.52 14.13 3.73
N PHE A 16 -7.26 14.58 4.96
CA PHE A 16 -8.14 14.36 6.10
C PHE A 16 -9.52 15.00 5.90
N VAL A 17 -9.56 16.25 5.44
CA VAL A 17 -10.82 16.98 5.18
C VAL A 17 -11.63 16.29 4.09
N ILE A 18 -10.99 15.91 2.97
CA ILE A 18 -11.67 15.18 1.88
C ILE A 18 -12.24 13.85 2.40
N MET A 19 -11.44 13.07 3.14
CA MET A 19 -11.88 11.81 3.72
C MET A 19 -13.02 11.99 4.74
N LEU A 20 -12.99 13.08 5.52
CA LEU A 20 -14.03 13.40 6.48
C LEU A 20 -15.36 13.74 5.78
N ILE A 21 -15.30 14.51 4.69
CA ILE A 21 -16.49 14.83 3.88
C ILE A 21 -17.11 13.55 3.30
N ILE A 22 -16.29 12.67 2.72
CA ILE A 22 -16.76 11.39 2.16
C ILE A 22 -17.37 10.52 3.28
N TYR A 23 -16.71 10.45 4.44
CA TYR A 23 -17.22 9.71 5.59
C TYR A 23 -18.57 10.27 6.08
N LEU A 24 -18.72 11.58 6.18
CA LEU A 24 -19.99 12.22 6.57
C LEU A 24 -21.10 11.95 5.55
N ALA A 25 -20.78 11.93 4.25
CA ALA A 25 -21.72 11.56 3.21
C ALA A 25 -22.19 10.10 3.36
N ILE A 26 -21.25 9.18 3.61
CA ILE A 26 -21.55 7.76 3.87
C ILE A 26 -22.40 7.60 5.13
N VAL A 27 -22.04 8.28 6.22
CA VAL A 27 -22.80 8.22 7.48
C VAL A 27 -24.22 8.73 7.27
N THR A 28 -24.38 9.90 6.65
CA THR A 28 -25.70 10.48 6.35
C THR A 28 -26.53 9.54 5.47
N TYR A 29 -25.93 8.96 4.43
CA TYR A 29 -26.59 7.98 3.58
C TYR A 29 -27.02 6.73 4.36
N THR A 30 -26.13 6.17 5.20
CA THR A 30 -26.48 5.02 6.04
C THR A 30 -27.54 5.33 7.08
N TYR A 31 -27.63 6.58 7.55
CA TYR A 31 -28.64 7.01 8.52
C TYR A 31 -30.03 7.15 7.88
N LEU A 32 -30.10 7.62 6.64
CA LEU A 32 -31.36 7.83 5.92
C LEU A 32 -31.97 6.54 5.36
N GLN A 33 -31.19 5.46 5.22
CA GLN A 33 -31.64 4.24 4.57
C GLN A 33 -31.85 3.10 5.57
N THR A 34 -33.05 2.51 5.57
CA THR A 34 -33.47 1.44 6.50
C THR A 34 -32.83 0.07 6.20
N ASN A 35 -32.39 -0.17 4.97
CA ASN A 35 -31.67 -1.38 4.56
C ASN A 35 -30.25 -1.03 4.13
N ILE A 36 -29.29 -1.18 5.05
CA ILE A 36 -27.87 -0.88 4.81
C ILE A 36 -27.20 -2.09 4.16
N LEU A 37 -26.60 -1.90 2.99
CA LEU A 37 -25.78 -2.93 2.34
C LEU A 37 -24.56 -3.24 3.22
N TYR A 38 -24.25 -4.52 3.48
CA TYR A 38 -23.12 -4.94 4.33
C TYR A 38 -21.79 -4.26 3.97
N ASN A 39 -21.54 -4.04 2.67
CA ASN A 39 -20.34 -3.35 2.18
C ASN A 39 -20.22 -1.90 2.67
N LEU A 40 -21.33 -1.18 2.84
CA LEU A 40 -21.33 0.20 3.34
C LEU A 40 -20.95 0.27 4.82
N TYR A 41 -21.37 -0.71 5.62
CA TYR A 41 -20.96 -0.82 7.01
C TYR A 41 -19.45 -1.06 7.13
N PHE A 42 -18.91 -1.99 6.34
CA PHE A 42 -17.47 -2.26 6.30
C PHE A 42 -16.64 -1.04 5.86
N ILE A 43 -17.09 -0.32 4.82
CA ILE A 43 -16.45 0.92 4.37
C ILE A 43 -16.47 1.97 5.49
N LYS A 44 -17.61 2.18 6.15
CA LYS A 44 -17.76 3.12 7.26
C LYS A 44 -16.75 2.85 8.39
N THR A 45 -16.65 1.61 8.87
CA THR A 45 -15.75 1.24 9.97
C THR A 45 -14.28 1.44 9.59
N ASN A 46 -13.89 1.07 8.37
CA ASN A 46 -12.51 1.26 7.90
C ASN A 46 -12.17 2.74 7.70
N MET A 47 -13.08 3.54 7.12
CA MET A 47 -12.88 4.99 6.98
C MET A 47 -12.78 5.68 8.34
N GLN A 48 -13.59 5.29 9.33
CA GLN A 48 -13.49 5.81 10.69
C GLN A 48 -12.11 5.52 11.30
N THR A 49 -11.59 4.30 11.11
CA THR A 49 -10.27 3.91 11.61
C THR A 49 -9.16 4.73 10.94
N ILE A 50 -9.21 4.88 9.62
CA ILE A 50 -8.25 5.69 8.86
C ILE A 50 -8.29 7.16 9.30
N LEU A 51 -9.49 7.72 9.47
CA LEU A 51 -9.67 9.08 9.97
C LEU A 51 -9.10 9.24 11.39
N GLY A 52 -9.31 8.26 12.27
CA GLY A 52 -8.71 8.25 13.61
C GLY A 52 -7.18 8.32 13.56
N ILE A 53 -6.56 7.48 12.74
CA ILE A 53 -5.10 7.45 12.56
C ILE A 53 -4.58 8.79 11.99
N LEU A 54 -5.21 9.30 10.93
CA LEU A 54 -4.83 10.58 10.32
C LEU A 54 -5.00 11.74 11.30
N GLY A 55 -6.08 11.74 12.09
CA GLY A 55 -6.33 12.74 13.13
C GLY A 55 -5.25 12.73 14.21
N ILE A 56 -4.85 11.56 14.70
CA ILE A 56 -3.74 11.42 15.66
C ILE A 56 -2.44 11.97 15.06
N ILE A 57 -2.12 11.62 13.82
CA ILE A 57 -0.93 12.11 13.13
C ILE A 57 -0.96 13.64 12.99
N LEU A 58 -2.10 14.23 12.61
CA LEU A 58 -2.28 15.67 12.52
C LEU A 58 -2.03 16.36 13.87
N ILE A 59 -2.65 15.86 14.94
CA ILE A 59 -2.46 16.40 16.30
C ILE A 59 -0.98 16.37 16.68
N LEU A 60 -0.30 15.24 16.45
CA LEU A 60 1.13 15.10 16.74
C LEU A 60 2.00 16.06 15.92
N LEU A 61 1.62 16.38 14.68
CA LEU A 61 2.30 17.35 13.82
C LEU A 61 2.05 18.82 14.23
N TYR A 62 0.99 19.11 14.98
CA TYR A 62 0.72 20.45 15.52
C TYR A 62 1.48 20.74 16.82
N ILE A 63 1.85 19.71 17.59
CA ILE A 63 2.59 19.89 18.85
C ILE A 63 4.07 20.24 18.56
N PRO A 64 4.60 21.40 19.01
CA PRO A 64 5.93 21.88 18.62
C PRO A 64 7.09 20.93 18.95
N ARG A 65 7.03 20.21 20.08
CA ARG A 65 8.06 19.24 20.47
C ARG A 65 7.99 17.94 19.68
N LEU A 66 6.79 17.52 19.27
CA LEU A 66 6.57 16.24 18.59
C LEU A 66 6.67 16.36 17.07
N LYS A 67 6.35 17.53 16.49
CA LYS A 67 6.38 17.75 15.03
C LYS A 67 7.72 17.37 14.41
N ILE A 68 8.83 17.67 15.08
CA ILE A 68 10.19 17.39 14.60
C ILE A 68 10.46 15.88 14.65
N THR A 69 10.12 15.22 15.76
CA THR A 69 10.30 13.78 15.94
C THR A 69 9.48 12.99 14.93
N VAL A 70 8.21 13.33 14.76
CA VAL A 70 7.29 12.68 13.81
C VAL A 70 7.78 12.87 12.37
N TYR A 71 8.18 14.09 12.02
CA TYR A 71 8.75 14.36 10.69
C TYR A 71 10.04 13.58 10.44
N ASN A 72 10.96 13.54 11.41
CA ASN A 72 12.22 12.80 11.27
C ASN A 72 11.97 11.29 11.14
N LEU A 73 11.01 10.75 11.90
CA LEU A 73 10.61 9.35 11.82
C LEU A 73 9.95 9.03 10.47
N TYR A 74 9.01 9.85 10.01
CA TYR A 74 8.42 9.76 8.68
C TYR A 74 9.49 9.82 7.59
N LYS A 75 10.39 10.81 7.67
CA LYS A 75 11.48 10.99 6.71
C LYS A 75 12.38 9.75 6.68
N LYS A 76 12.79 9.24 7.84
CA LYS A 76 13.64 8.05 7.97
C LYS A 76 12.96 6.82 7.36
N LEU A 77 11.69 6.58 7.71
CA LEU A 77 10.90 5.47 7.15
C LEU A 77 10.73 5.61 5.63
N TYR A 78 10.34 6.80 5.16
CA TYR A 78 10.15 7.07 3.74
C TYR A 78 11.43 6.83 2.94
N PHE A 79 12.57 7.37 3.38
CA PHE A 79 13.83 7.15 2.69
C PHE A 79 14.27 5.69 2.74
N SER A 80 14.09 5.02 3.89
CA SER A 80 14.39 3.59 4.02
C SER A 80 13.56 2.74 3.06
N ILE A 81 12.24 2.94 3.02
CA ILE A 81 11.34 2.19 2.15
C ILE A 81 11.61 2.53 0.68
N LYS A 82 11.96 3.78 0.37
CA LYS A 82 12.31 4.20 -1.00
C LYS A 82 13.54 3.45 -1.51
N SER A 83 14.56 3.28 -0.67
CA SER A 83 15.79 2.55 -1.01
C SER A 83 15.60 1.03 -1.14
N PHE A 84 14.48 0.47 -0.67
CA PHE A 84 14.26 -0.97 -0.76
C PHE A 84 14.15 -1.45 -2.21
N SER A 85 14.75 -2.61 -2.47
CA SER A 85 14.51 -3.43 -3.66
C SER A 85 13.03 -3.81 -3.77
N LEU A 86 12.62 -4.33 -4.93
CA LEU A 86 11.25 -4.81 -5.11
C LEU A 86 10.93 -5.97 -4.15
N GLY A 87 11.88 -6.90 -3.98
CA GLY A 87 11.70 -8.04 -3.08
C GLY A 87 11.47 -7.61 -1.64
N GLN A 88 12.33 -6.74 -1.11
CA GLN A 88 12.16 -6.11 0.20
C GLN A 88 10.82 -5.38 0.36
N LYS A 89 10.34 -4.68 -0.68
CA LYS A 89 9.01 -4.03 -0.65
C LYS A 89 7.87 -5.05 -0.54
N PHE A 90 7.95 -6.17 -1.25
CA PHE A 90 6.97 -7.24 -1.12
C PHE A 90 7.01 -7.92 0.24
N VAL A 91 8.21 -8.18 0.79
CA VAL A 91 8.36 -8.71 2.15
C VAL A 91 7.76 -7.75 3.18
N LEU A 92 7.99 -6.44 3.03
CA LEU A 92 7.39 -5.43 3.91
C LEU A 92 5.86 -5.46 3.85
N ILE A 93 5.28 -5.57 2.65
CA ILE A 93 3.82 -5.70 2.47
C ILE A 93 3.33 -6.99 3.15
N ALA A 94 4.03 -8.10 2.99
CA ALA A 94 3.68 -9.37 3.62
C ALA A 94 3.64 -9.26 5.16
N ILE A 95 4.64 -8.61 5.78
CA ILE A 95 4.67 -8.37 7.23
C ILE A 95 3.46 -7.55 7.66
N ILE A 96 3.13 -6.48 6.95
CA ILE A 96 1.95 -5.64 7.24
C ILE A 96 0.67 -6.46 7.14
N LEU A 97 0.53 -7.30 6.11
CA LEU A 97 -0.64 -8.16 5.92
C LEU A 97 -0.76 -9.23 7.01
N ILE A 98 0.34 -9.82 7.50
CA ILE A 98 0.32 -10.77 8.62
C ILE A 98 -0.19 -10.10 9.89
N ILE A 99 0.31 -8.90 10.20
CA ILE A 99 -0.18 -8.13 11.34
C ILE A 99 -1.68 -7.85 11.19
N TYR A 100 -2.11 -7.46 9.99
CA TYR A 100 -3.52 -7.23 9.69
C TYR A 100 -4.35 -8.50 9.89
N SER A 101 -3.90 -9.65 9.36
CA SER A 101 -4.52 -10.95 9.55
C SER A 101 -4.71 -11.29 11.02
N ALA A 102 -3.67 -11.10 11.86
CA ALA A 102 -3.74 -11.35 13.29
C ALA A 102 -4.80 -10.47 13.98
N ILE A 103 -4.93 -9.19 13.59
CA ILE A 103 -5.97 -8.31 14.11
C ILE A 103 -7.38 -8.82 13.77
N PHE A 104 -7.60 -9.33 12.56
CA PHE A 104 -8.92 -9.89 12.18
C PHE A 104 -9.21 -11.23 12.86
N LEU A 105 -8.19 -12.03 13.10
CA LEU A 105 -8.32 -13.26 13.86
C LEU A 105 -8.80 -12.98 15.29
N ILE A 106 -8.21 -11.98 15.97
CA ILE A 106 -8.63 -11.54 17.31
C ILE A 106 -10.09 -11.04 17.33
N LYS A 107 -10.56 -10.48 16.20
CA LYS A 107 -11.95 -10.02 16.04
C LYS A 107 -12.93 -11.14 15.67
N ASN A 108 -12.52 -12.41 15.75
CA ASN A 108 -13.31 -13.58 15.35
C ASN A 108 -13.76 -13.56 13.88
N ASN A 109 -13.00 -12.91 12.99
CA ASN A 109 -13.25 -12.92 11.55
C ASN A 109 -12.23 -13.82 10.84
N GLU A 110 -12.34 -15.12 11.12
CA GLU A 110 -11.39 -16.14 10.66
C GLU A 110 -11.28 -16.22 9.14
N ASN A 111 -12.40 -16.18 8.42
CA ASN A 111 -12.40 -16.28 6.96
C ASN A 111 -11.66 -15.11 6.30
N TYR A 112 -11.85 -13.89 6.79
CA TYR A 112 -11.14 -12.72 6.28
C TYR A 112 -9.65 -12.76 6.68
N ALA A 113 -9.35 -13.16 7.93
CA ALA A 113 -7.97 -13.33 8.39
C ALA A 113 -7.22 -14.34 7.49
N ASN A 114 -7.83 -15.49 7.19
CA ASN A 114 -7.27 -16.50 6.30
C ASN A 114 -7.01 -15.95 4.90
N ALA A 115 -7.94 -15.21 4.30
CA ALA A 115 -7.74 -14.59 3.00
C ALA A 115 -6.57 -13.59 3.00
N VAL A 116 -6.43 -12.78 4.05
CA VAL A 116 -5.31 -11.84 4.23
C VAL A 116 -3.99 -12.59 4.46
N ALA A 117 -3.99 -13.70 5.19
CA ALA A 117 -2.81 -14.54 5.41
C ALA A 117 -2.32 -15.19 4.11
N ILE A 118 -3.23 -15.73 3.28
CA ILE A 118 -2.87 -16.27 1.95
C ILE A 118 -2.28 -15.16 1.07
N LEU A 119 -2.89 -13.97 1.08
CA LEU A 119 -2.35 -12.83 0.34
C LEU A 119 -0.93 -12.46 0.81
N SER A 120 -0.70 -12.44 2.13
CA SER A 120 0.63 -12.22 2.70
C SER A 120 1.64 -13.26 2.23
N TYR A 121 1.24 -14.54 2.21
CA TYR A 121 2.09 -15.64 1.76
C TYR A 121 2.54 -15.45 0.32
N TYR A 122 1.65 -15.00 -0.58
CA TYR A 122 2.04 -14.68 -1.96
C TYR A 122 3.04 -13.52 -2.02
N PHE A 123 2.80 -12.42 -1.31
CA PHE A 123 3.77 -11.32 -1.26
C PHE A 123 5.11 -11.78 -0.69
N LEU A 124 5.12 -12.67 0.30
CA LEU A 124 6.35 -13.21 0.87
C LEU A 124 7.12 -14.06 -0.14
N ILE A 125 6.45 -15.00 -0.83
CA ILE A 125 7.08 -15.84 -1.87
C ILE A 125 7.67 -14.96 -2.96
N PHE A 126 6.89 -14.06 -3.54
CA PHE A 126 7.40 -13.18 -4.60
C PHE A 126 8.50 -12.25 -4.08
N GLY A 127 8.42 -11.80 -2.82
CA GLY A 127 9.47 -11.02 -2.19
C GLY A 127 10.79 -11.77 -2.12
N VAL A 128 10.77 -12.98 -1.58
CA VAL A 128 11.95 -13.86 -1.46
C VAL A 128 12.49 -14.26 -2.83
N LEU A 129 11.63 -14.61 -3.79
CA LEU A 129 12.05 -14.94 -5.15
C LEU A 129 12.74 -13.76 -5.85
N ASN A 130 12.25 -12.54 -5.67
CA ASN A 130 12.90 -11.36 -6.25
C ASN A 130 14.28 -11.10 -5.64
N GLU A 131 14.41 -11.21 -4.31
CA GLU A 131 15.71 -11.09 -3.64
C GLU A 131 16.66 -12.21 -4.06
N PHE A 132 16.15 -13.44 -4.18
CA PHE A 132 16.96 -14.57 -4.63
C PHE A 132 17.47 -14.37 -6.06
N VAL A 133 16.64 -13.85 -6.97
CA VAL A 133 17.06 -13.49 -8.32
C VAL A 133 18.10 -12.37 -8.31
N ASP A 134 17.94 -11.37 -7.45
CA ASP A 134 18.92 -10.29 -7.30
C ASP A 134 20.27 -10.81 -6.77
N TYR A 135 20.23 -11.75 -5.84
CA TYR A 135 21.40 -12.42 -5.31
C TYR A 135 22.11 -13.29 -6.37
N VAL A 136 21.37 -14.12 -7.10
CA VAL A 136 21.95 -15.03 -8.11
C VAL A 136 22.52 -14.28 -9.32
N LEU A 137 21.91 -13.15 -9.69
CA LEU A 137 22.33 -12.36 -10.86
C LEU A 137 23.38 -11.29 -10.52
N GLU A 138 23.96 -11.34 -9.31
CA GLU A 138 25.05 -10.49 -8.79
C GLU A 138 25.82 -9.77 -9.93
N GLU A 139 25.61 -8.45 -10.04
CA GLU A 139 26.24 -7.49 -10.97
C GLU A 139 25.84 -7.44 -12.47
N LYS A 140 25.11 -8.39 -13.07
CA LYS A 140 24.79 -8.33 -14.52
C LYS A 140 23.41 -7.78 -14.89
N ILE A 141 22.64 -7.28 -13.92
CA ILE A 141 21.30 -6.79 -14.19
C ILE A 141 21.36 -5.38 -14.78
N ASN A 142 21.38 -5.29 -16.11
CA ASN A 142 21.05 -4.07 -16.83
C ASN A 142 19.62 -3.63 -16.46
N ASP A 143 19.35 -2.33 -16.42
CA ASP A 143 18.05 -1.75 -16.06
C ASP A 143 16.87 -2.40 -16.80
N LYS A 144 17.09 -2.83 -18.05
CA LYS A 144 16.09 -3.56 -18.84
C LYS A 144 15.68 -4.90 -18.20
N ILE A 145 16.63 -5.68 -17.71
CA ILE A 145 16.36 -6.96 -17.05
C ILE A 145 15.60 -6.72 -15.74
N ASN A 146 15.97 -5.69 -14.98
CA ASN A 146 15.24 -5.28 -13.77
C ASN A 146 13.79 -4.89 -14.04
N ILE A 147 13.53 -4.18 -15.15
CA ILE A 147 12.17 -3.83 -15.58
C ILE A 147 11.37 -5.09 -15.92
N ILE A 148 11.95 -5.99 -16.71
CA ILE A 148 11.28 -7.24 -17.12
C ILE A 148 11.00 -8.13 -15.90
N LYS A 149 11.96 -8.29 -15.00
CA LYS A 149 11.81 -9.04 -13.75
C LYS A 149 10.66 -8.48 -12.91
N THR A 150 10.66 -7.17 -12.67
CA THR A 150 9.61 -6.50 -11.89
C THR A 150 8.23 -6.67 -12.51
N PHE A 151 8.14 -6.47 -13.83
CA PHE A 151 6.90 -6.67 -14.56
C PHE A 151 6.41 -8.11 -14.46
N THR A 152 7.29 -9.08 -14.71
CA THR A 152 6.98 -10.51 -14.63
C THR A 152 6.48 -10.89 -13.24
N SER A 153 7.14 -10.40 -12.19
CA SER A 153 6.71 -10.67 -10.82
C SER A 153 5.34 -10.07 -10.50
N LEU A 154 5.02 -8.87 -10.99
CA LEU A 154 3.71 -8.26 -10.79
C LEU A 154 2.61 -8.99 -11.56
N ILE A 155 2.88 -9.40 -12.81
CA ILE A 155 1.94 -10.19 -13.61
C ILE A 155 1.66 -11.53 -12.93
N LEU A 156 2.70 -12.26 -12.53
CA LEU A 156 2.55 -13.55 -11.86
C LEU A 156 1.79 -13.41 -10.53
N LEU A 157 2.08 -12.37 -9.74
CA LEU A 157 1.33 -12.07 -8.52
C LEU A 157 -0.15 -11.82 -8.82
N GLY A 158 -0.46 -11.02 -9.84
CA GLY A 158 -1.82 -10.75 -10.29
C GLY A 158 -2.56 -12.02 -10.72
N VAL A 159 -1.88 -12.92 -11.44
CA VAL A 159 -2.40 -14.23 -11.87
C VAL A 159 -2.74 -15.09 -10.65
N VAL A 160 -1.79 -15.28 -9.72
CA VAL A 160 -2.01 -16.13 -8.54
C VAL A 160 -3.18 -15.60 -7.68
N ILE A 161 -3.28 -14.28 -7.52
CA ILE A 161 -4.41 -13.63 -6.84
C ILE A 161 -5.73 -13.86 -7.58
N HIS A 162 -5.74 -13.79 -8.91
CA HIS A 162 -6.95 -14.00 -9.71
C HIS A 162 -7.53 -15.40 -9.55
N TYR A 163 -6.66 -16.42 -9.48
CA TYR A 163 -7.06 -17.82 -9.36
C TYR A 163 -7.38 -18.26 -7.93
N THR A 164 -7.08 -17.43 -6.92
CA THR A 164 -7.36 -17.76 -5.52
C THR A 164 -8.75 -17.29 -5.13
N ASN A 165 -9.71 -18.23 -5.03
CA ASN A 165 -11.12 -17.93 -4.77
C ASN A 165 -11.34 -17.16 -3.45
N ASP A 166 -10.65 -17.53 -2.38
CA ASP A 166 -10.77 -16.86 -1.08
C ASP A 166 -10.36 -15.38 -1.16
N ILE A 167 -9.26 -15.09 -1.86
CA ILE A 167 -8.83 -13.70 -2.09
C ILE A 167 -9.82 -12.99 -3.00
N LYS A 168 -10.32 -13.63 -4.06
CA LYS A 168 -11.28 -13.01 -4.98
C LYS A 168 -12.62 -12.67 -4.33
N TYR A 169 -13.05 -13.47 -3.36
CA TYR A 169 -14.26 -13.22 -2.59
C TYR A 169 -14.14 -11.90 -1.80
N TYR A 170 -13.05 -11.71 -1.07
CA TYR A 170 -12.85 -10.53 -0.22
C TYR A 170 -12.21 -9.32 -0.94
N PHE A 171 -11.44 -9.56 -2.00
CA PHE A 171 -10.65 -8.58 -2.73
C PHE A 171 -10.89 -8.67 -4.25
N LYS A 172 -12.17 -8.60 -4.63
CA LYS A 172 -12.67 -8.84 -6.01
C LYS A 172 -11.90 -8.14 -7.13
N TYR A 173 -11.31 -6.97 -6.89
CA TYR A 173 -10.63 -6.18 -7.92
C TYR A 173 -9.11 -6.02 -7.69
N LEU A 174 -8.54 -6.72 -6.70
CA LEU A 174 -7.12 -6.56 -6.36
C LEU A 174 -6.19 -7.02 -7.49
N TYR A 175 -6.52 -8.12 -8.17
CA TYR A 175 -5.74 -8.57 -9.33
C TYR A 175 -5.74 -7.53 -10.46
N ILE A 176 -6.87 -6.87 -10.71
CA ILE A 176 -6.99 -5.81 -11.73
C ILE A 176 -6.07 -4.64 -11.37
N LEU A 177 -6.08 -4.22 -10.09
CA LEU A 177 -5.20 -3.16 -9.61
C LEU A 177 -3.72 -3.52 -9.84
N ILE A 178 -3.32 -4.76 -9.53
CA ILE A 178 -1.94 -5.23 -9.73
C ILE A 178 -1.58 -5.24 -11.21
N PHE A 179 -2.49 -5.67 -12.10
CA PHE A 179 -2.27 -5.62 -13.54
C PHE A 179 -2.13 -4.18 -14.06
N ILE A 180 -2.96 -3.24 -13.59
CA ILE A 180 -2.84 -1.83 -13.94
C ILE A 180 -1.48 -1.28 -13.50
N ILE A 181 -1.04 -1.58 -12.27
CA ILE A 181 0.28 -1.17 -11.77
C ILE A 181 1.39 -1.74 -12.66
N ALA A 182 1.31 -3.01 -13.04
CA ALA A 182 2.29 -3.64 -13.93
C ALA A 182 2.34 -2.95 -15.30
N LEU A 183 1.19 -2.64 -15.89
CA LEU A 183 1.08 -1.97 -17.19
C LEU A 183 1.62 -0.54 -17.16
N ILE A 184 1.37 0.22 -16.08
CA ILE A 184 1.86 1.59 -15.92
C ILE A 184 3.38 1.60 -15.63
N TYR A 185 3.89 0.58 -14.95
CA TYR A 185 5.29 0.51 -14.55
C TYR A 185 6.25 0.50 -15.75
N ILE A 186 5.95 -0.28 -16.80
CA ILE A 186 6.78 -0.38 -18.01
C ILE A 186 7.04 1.00 -18.67
N PRO A 187 6.01 1.74 -19.15
CA PRO A 187 6.23 2.99 -19.87
C PRO A 187 6.87 4.05 -18.97
N MET A 188 6.53 4.07 -17.68
CA MET A 188 7.13 4.99 -16.72
C MET A 188 8.64 4.76 -16.61
N LYS A 189 9.09 3.51 -16.46
CA LYS A 189 10.52 3.21 -16.35
C LYS A 189 11.29 3.33 -17.66
N LEU A 190 10.70 2.97 -18.79
CA LEU A 190 11.31 3.18 -20.11
C LEU A 190 11.52 4.67 -20.41
N ASN A 191 10.57 5.54 -20.03
CA ASN A 191 10.70 6.99 -20.21
C ASN A 191 11.84 7.58 -19.36
N ILE A 192 12.07 7.06 -18.15
CA ILE A 192 13.17 7.50 -17.28
C ILE A 192 14.52 7.13 -17.92
N LEU A 193 14.68 5.87 -18.37
CA LEU A 193 15.91 5.42 -19.02
C LEU A 193 16.21 6.19 -20.33
N ARG A 194 15.17 6.55 -21.09
CA ARG A 194 15.34 7.37 -22.31
C ARG A 194 15.81 8.79 -21.99
N LYS A 195 15.32 9.39 -20.91
CA LYS A 195 15.75 10.73 -20.48
C LYS A 195 17.19 10.74 -20.00
N GLU A 196 17.61 9.71 -19.26
CA GLU A 196 18.99 9.57 -18.78
C GLU A 196 19.98 9.36 -19.94
N LYS A 197 19.59 8.65 -21.01
CA LYS A 197 20.41 8.50 -22.22
C LYS A 197 20.52 9.74 -23.11
N ASN A 198 19.55 10.65 -23.04
CA ASN A 198 19.49 11.84 -23.91
C ASN A 198 19.99 13.11 -23.22
N GLY A 199 20.27 13.05 -21.91
CA GLY A 199 20.67 14.19 -21.08
C GLY A 199 22.07 14.08 -20.47
N GLY A 200 22.88 13.11 -20.90
CA GLY A 200 24.30 12.96 -20.58
C GLY A 200 25.12 12.97 -21.86
#